data_AF-A0A444TXX6-F1
#
_entry.id   AF-A0A444TXX6-F1
#
_cell.length_a   1.000
_cell.length_b   1.000
_cell.length_c   1.000
_cell.angle_alpha   90.00
_cell.angle_beta   90.00
_cell.angle_gamma   90.00
#
_symmetry.space_group_name_H-M   'P 1'
#
loop_
_entity.id
_entity.type
_entity.pdbx_description
1 polymer ?
#
loop_
_entity_poly.entity_id
_entity_poly.type
_entity_poly.pdbx_seq_one_letter_code
_entity_poly.pdbx_strand_id
1 'polypeptide(L)'
;MKKTLKDHLVDTLDDLVEEQFTRFKDKLGETRFQGRKIAKGKLQKAKSLEVASLLISTYSQTHAAKNAVSILRAINEADLAEELKKKTRADDCEEST
;
A
#
# COMPACT_ATOMS: atom_id res chain seq x y z
N MET A 1 -7.17 18.32 7.89
CA MET A 1 -5.89 17.62 8.15
C MET A 1 -5.41 17.05 6.82
N LYS A 2 -4.19 17.36 6.38
CA LYS A 2 -3.64 16.77 5.14
C LYS A 2 -3.52 15.26 5.34
N LYS A 3 -4.27 14.47 4.57
CA LYS A 3 -4.13 13.00 4.59
C LYS A 3 -2.76 12.69 4.03
N THR A 4 -1.95 11.94 4.77
CA THR A 4 -0.61 11.57 4.32
C THR A 4 -0.70 10.36 3.39
N LEU A 5 0.35 10.08 2.62
CA LEU A 5 0.42 8.84 1.82
C LEU A 5 0.19 7.57 2.68
N LYS A 6 0.58 7.61 3.95
CA LYS A 6 0.27 6.56 4.93
C LYS A 6 -1.23 6.42 5.12
N ASP A 7 -1.93 7.52 5.35
CA ASP A 7 -3.39 7.54 5.55
C ASP A 7 -4.12 6.95 4.33
N HIS A 8 -3.73 7.36 3.12
CA HIS A 8 -4.29 6.80 1.88
C HIS A 8 -4.05 5.30 1.72
N LEU A 9 -2.85 4.81 2.07
CA LEU A 9 -2.57 3.38 2.09
C LEU A 9 -3.43 2.65 3.12
N VAL A 10 -3.57 3.20 4.33
CA VAL A 10 -4.37 2.58 5.38
C VAL A 10 -5.84 2.49 4.98
N ASP A 11 -6.41 3.58 4.47
CA ASP A 11 -7.79 3.67 3.97
C ASP A 11 -8.05 2.62 2.89
N THR A 12 -7.14 2.49 1.92
CA THR A 12 -7.24 1.46 0.87
C THR A 12 -7.13 0.04 1.43
N LEU A 13 -6.25 -0.17 2.41
CA LEU A 13 -6.05 -1.49 3.03
C LEU A 13 -7.18 -1.87 3.98
N ASP A 14 -7.91 -0.90 4.53
CA ASP A 14 -9.08 -1.09 5.39
C ASP A 14 -10.33 -1.44 4.57
N ASP A 15 -10.40 -0.94 3.34
CA ASP A 15 -11.46 -1.28 2.37
C ASP A 15 -11.34 -2.74 1.86
N LEU A 16 -10.12 -3.30 1.89
CA LEU A 16 -9.88 -4.71 1.57
C LEU A 16 -10.55 -5.63 2.59
N VAL A 17 -11.34 -6.58 2.11
CA VAL A 17 -11.85 -7.66 2.97
C VAL A 17 -10.72 -8.60 3.44
N GLU A 18 -10.96 -9.35 4.52
CA GLU A 18 -9.94 -10.21 5.16
C GLU A 18 -9.25 -11.18 4.19
N GLU A 19 -9.97 -11.73 3.21
CA GLU A 19 -9.39 -12.62 2.19
C GLU A 19 -8.39 -11.86 1.31
N GLN A 20 -8.81 -10.71 0.76
CA GLN A 20 -7.96 -9.90 -0.11
C GLN A 20 -6.76 -9.36 0.65
N PHE A 21 -6.94 -8.90 1.90
CA PHE A 21 -5.86 -8.45 2.76
C PHE A 21 -4.87 -9.57 3.07
N THR A 22 -5.35 -10.80 3.24
CA THR A 22 -4.48 -11.99 3.42
C THR A 22 -3.65 -12.26 2.17
N ARG A 23 -4.26 -12.25 0.98
CA ARG A 23 -3.55 -12.39 -0.30
C ARG A 23 -2.55 -11.25 -0.53
N PHE A 24 -2.92 -10.02 -0.19
CA PHE A 24 -2.06 -8.84 -0.26
C PHE A 24 -0.80 -9.03 0.58
N LYS A 25 -0.95 -9.42 1.86
CA LYS A 25 0.17 -9.69 2.77
C LYS A 25 1.06 -10.81 2.27
N ASP A 26 0.46 -11.87 1.75
CA ASP A 26 1.21 -13.02 1.24
C ASP A 26 2.07 -12.61 0.03
N LYS A 27 1.44 -11.95 -0.96
CA LYS A 27 2.13 -11.46 -2.16
C LYS A 27 3.18 -10.41 -1.84
N LEU A 28 2.91 -9.51 -0.89
CA LEU A 28 3.86 -8.49 -0.42
C LEU A 28 5.09 -9.13 0.24
N GLY A 29 4.90 -10.20 0.99
CA GLY A 29 6.00 -10.93 1.63
C GLY A 29 6.76 -11.85 0.68
N GLU A 30 6.16 -12.31 -0.41
CA GLU A 30 6.90 -13.00 -1.49
C GLU A 30 7.68 -12.04 -2.37
N THR A 31 7.06 -10.90 -2.69
CA THR A 31 7.62 -9.91 -3.61
C THR A 31 8.80 -9.21 -2.97
N ARG A 32 9.97 -9.33 -3.61
CA ARG A 32 11.17 -8.58 -3.25
C ARG A 32 11.20 -7.32 -4.09
N PHE A 33 10.98 -6.16 -3.49
CA PHE A 33 10.99 -4.89 -4.20
C PHE A 33 12.32 -4.15 -3.91
N GLN A 34 13.06 -3.78 -4.95
CA GLN A 34 14.40 -3.17 -4.84
C GLN A 34 15.36 -3.91 -3.87
N GLY A 35 15.34 -5.24 -3.88
CA GLY A 35 16.23 -6.02 -3.01
C GLY A 35 15.83 -6.06 -1.53
N ARG A 36 14.81 -5.29 -1.11
CA ARG A 36 14.23 -5.33 0.24
C ARG A 36 12.99 -6.23 0.23
N LYS A 37 12.80 -6.97 1.32
CA LYS A 37 11.66 -7.86 1.52
C LYS A 37 11.19 -7.71 2.95
N ILE A 38 9.89 -7.58 3.13
CA ILE A 38 9.27 -7.55 4.45
C ILE A 38 9.01 -9.01 4.86
N ALA A 39 9.36 -9.36 6.10
CA ALA A 39 9.14 -10.71 6.59
C ALA A 39 7.63 -11.04 6.62
N LYS A 40 7.21 -12.13 5.96
CA LYS A 40 5.82 -12.62 5.96
C LYS A 40 5.25 -12.74 7.38
N GLY A 41 6.05 -13.21 8.34
CA GLY A 41 5.61 -13.33 9.74
C GLY A 41 5.26 -12.00 10.39
N LYS A 42 5.93 -10.89 10.02
CA LYS A 42 5.55 -9.54 10.46
C LYS A 42 4.28 -9.08 9.76
N LEU A 43 4.16 -9.33 8.45
CA LEU A 43 2.98 -8.95 7.68
C LEU A 43 1.72 -9.67 8.16
N GLN A 44 1.79 -10.99 8.41
CA GLN A 44 0.63 -11.77 8.85
C GLN A 44 -0.05 -11.20 10.10
N LYS A 45 0.75 -10.76 11.08
CA LYS A 45 0.29 -10.13 12.33
C LYS A 45 0.06 -8.62 12.21
N ALA A 46 0.55 -7.99 11.15
CA ALA A 46 0.39 -6.57 10.92
C ALA A 46 -1.03 -6.24 10.49
N LYS A 47 -1.56 -5.15 11.06
CA LYS A 47 -2.80 -4.50 10.62
C LYS A 47 -2.53 -3.57 9.44
N SER A 48 -3.60 -3.07 8.81
CA SER A 48 -3.56 -2.09 7.71
C SER A 48 -2.58 -0.93 7.98
N LEU A 49 -2.63 -0.37 9.20
CA LEU A 49 -1.72 0.69 9.66
C LEU A 49 -0.24 0.27 9.68
N GLU A 50 0.05 -0.89 10.25
CA GLU A 50 1.42 -1.42 10.34
C GLU A 50 1.97 -1.78 8.95
N VAL A 51 1.15 -2.38 8.08
CA VAL A 51 1.53 -2.71 6.69
C VAL A 51 1.86 -1.44 5.91
N ALA A 52 1.03 -0.41 5.99
CA ALA A 52 1.29 0.88 5.35
C ALA A 52 2.58 1.54 5.90
N SER A 53 2.77 1.52 7.22
CA SER A 53 3.97 2.06 7.87
C SER A 53 5.25 1.30 7.43
N LEU A 54 5.18 -0.04 7.35
CA LEU A 54 6.28 -0.88 6.90
C LEU A 54 6.61 -0.65 5.43
N LEU A 55 5.61 -0.50 4.56
CA LEU A 55 5.80 -0.17 3.15
C LEU A 55 6.57 1.15 2.99
N ILE A 56 6.14 2.20 3.68
CA ILE A 56 6.78 3.52 3.62
C ILE A 56 8.18 3.48 4.21
N SER A 57 8.35 2.84 5.37
CA SER A 57 9.66 2.72 6.04
C SER A 57 10.66 1.91 5.21
N THR A 58 10.19 0.88 4.50
CA THR A 58 11.06 -0.01 3.71
C THR A 58 11.41 0.56 2.35
N TYR A 59 10.44 1.12 1.62
CA TYR A 59 10.57 1.47 0.20
C TYR A 59 10.56 2.98 -0.07
N SER A 60 10.32 3.83 0.95
CA SER A 60 10.02 5.27 0.82
C SER A 60 8.63 5.55 0.25
N GLN A 61 8.06 6.71 0.57
CA GLN A 61 6.68 7.10 0.23
C GLN A 61 6.31 6.83 -1.23
N THR A 62 7.13 7.26 -2.17
CA THR A 62 6.84 7.15 -3.62
C THR A 62 6.81 5.70 -4.11
N HIS A 63 7.72 4.84 -3.64
CA HIS A 63 7.73 3.43 -4.05
C HIS A 63 6.74 2.59 -3.26
N ALA A 64 6.43 2.96 -2.02
CA ALA A 64 5.43 2.29 -1.21
C ALA A 64 4.06 2.26 -1.91
N ALA A 65 3.62 3.42 -2.43
CA ALA A 65 2.39 3.52 -3.22
C ALA A 65 2.45 2.67 -4.49
N LYS A 66 3.51 2.80 -5.30
CA LYS A 66 3.67 2.01 -6.53
C LYS A 66 3.64 0.49 -6.26
N ASN A 67 4.30 0.05 -5.20
CA ASN A 67 4.34 -1.35 -4.82
C ASN A 67 2.96 -1.84 -4.36
N ALA A 68 2.27 -1.07 -3.52
CA ALA A 68 0.90 -1.39 -3.08
C ALA A 68 -0.06 -1.50 -4.27
N VAL A 69 -0.05 -0.54 -5.21
CA VAL A 69 -0.85 -0.57 -6.45
C VAL A 69 -0.54 -1.80 -7.29
N SER A 70 0.73 -2.20 -7.39
CA SER A 70 1.13 -3.40 -8.14
C SER A 70 0.60 -4.69 -7.50
N ILE A 71 0.61 -4.76 -6.17
CA ILE A 71 0.14 -5.94 -5.43
C ILE A 71 -1.38 -6.02 -5.45
N LEU A 72 -2.07 -4.90 -5.29
CA LEU A 72 -3.53 -4.80 -5.44
C LEU A 72 -3.97 -5.34 -6.82
N ARG A 73 -3.32 -4.90 -7.90
CA ARG A 73 -3.57 -5.48 -9.24
C ARG A 73 -3.28 -6.97 -9.33
N ALA A 74 -2.25 -7.46 -8.65
CA ALA A 74 -1.89 -8.87 -8.66
C ALA A 74 -2.90 -9.76 -7.91
N ILE A 75 -3.66 -9.22 -6.95
CA ILE A 75 -4.73 -9.93 -6.24
C ILE A 75 -6.12 -9.71 -6.85
N ASN A 76 -6.17 -9.14 -8.06
CA ASN A 76 -7.40 -8.77 -8.79
C ASN A 76 -8.18 -7.58 -8.22
N GLU A 77 -7.55 -6.78 -7.35
CA GLU A 77 -8.11 -5.54 -6.79
C GLU A 77 -7.63 -4.31 -7.59
N ALA A 78 -7.92 -4.32 -8.89
CA ALA A 78 -7.51 -3.25 -9.80
C ALA A 78 -8.22 -1.91 -9.50
N ASP A 79 -9.45 -1.96 -8.99
CA ASP A 79 -10.26 -0.78 -8.65
C ASP A 79 -9.60 0.01 -7.50
N LEU A 80 -9.34 -0.67 -6.38
CA LEU A 80 -8.63 -0.11 -5.24
C LEU A 80 -7.21 0.35 -5.61
N ALA A 81 -6.55 -0.36 -6.53
CA ALA A 81 -5.23 0.03 -7.02
C ALA A 81 -5.25 1.39 -7.75
N GLU A 82 -6.22 1.61 -8.64
CA GLU A 82 -6.33 2.88 -9.35
C GLU A 82 -6.82 4.00 -8.42
N GLU A 83 -7.67 3.70 -7.44
CA GLU A 83 -8.08 4.68 -6.43
C GLU A 83 -6.88 5.15 -5.59
N LEU A 84 -6.07 4.22 -5.06
CA LEU A 84 -4.86 4.54 -4.29
C LEU A 84 -3.87 5.36 -5.13
N LYS A 85 -3.71 5.01 -6.41
CA LYS A 85 -2.85 5.73 -7.35
C LYS A 85 -3.36 7.14 -7.63
N LYS A 86 -4.68 7.34 -7.68
CA LYS A 86 -5.30 8.67 -7.84
C LYS A 86 -5.11 9.51 -6.58
N LYS A 87 -5.37 8.93 -5.39
CA LYS A 87 -5.14 9.56 -4.08
C LYS A 87 -3.68 10.01 -3.92
N THR A 88 -2.72 9.18 -4.34
CA THR A 88 -1.28 9.49 -4.25
C THR A 88 -0.75 10.40 -5.36
N ARG A 89 -1.44 10.56 -6.49
CA ARG A 89 -1.13 11.56 -7.52
C ARG A 89 -1.72 12.94 -7.22
N ALA A 90 -2.86 12.99 -6.52
CA ALA A 90 -3.56 14.24 -6.22
C ALA A 90 -2.82 15.11 -5.20
N ASP A 91 -2.00 14.52 -4.32
CA ASP A 91 -1.20 15.26 -3.33
C ASP A 91 -0.07 16.11 -3.97
N ASP A 92 0.23 15.90 -5.26
CA ASP A 92 1.21 16.68 -6.04
C ASP A 92 0.57 17.87 -6.80
N CYS A 93 -0.76 18.09 -6.72
CA CYS A 93 -1.44 19.06 -7.60
C CYS A 93 -2.21 20.19 -6.92
N GLU A 94 -2.18 20.32 -5.59
CA GLU A 94 -2.79 21.47 -4.89
C GLU A 94 -1.72 22.45 -4.38
N GLU A 95 -1.00 23.08 -5.32
CA GLU A 95 -0.56 24.48 -5.15
C GLU A 95 -0.53 25.17 -6.52
N SER A 96 -1.71 25.56 -6.99
CA SER A 96 -1.89 26.63 -7.96
C SER A 96 -3.21 27.32 -7.63
N THR A 97 -3.18 28.19 -6.62
CA THR A 97 -4.13 29.29 -6.47
C THR A 97 -3.40 30.47 -5.86
#